data_AF-A0A821RDI2-F1
#
_entry.id   AF-A0A821RDI2-F1
#
_cell.length_a   1.000
_cell.length_b   1.000
_cell.length_c   1.000
_cell.angle_alpha   90.00
_cell.angle_beta   90.00
_cell.angle_gamma   90.00
#
_symmetry.space_group_name_H-M   'P 1'
#
loop_
_entity.id
_entity.type
_entity.pdbx_description
1 polymer ?
#
loop_
_entity_poly.entity_id
_entity_poly.type
_entity_poly.pdbx_seq_one_letter_code
_entity_poly.pdbx_strand_id
1 'polypeptide(L)'
;QVAMLNLWFRKDIKQAIDTPRLHSQLLPEEVLAERGFNQTILEELRKRGHNIQCGMYGGSIVQGIEWRKQENQLWACSDVRKGGAPSGI
;
A
#
# COMPACT_ATOMS: atom_id res chain seq x y z
N GLN A 1 -5.04 -2.95 1.88
CA GLN A 1 -3.65 -3.46 1.94
C GLN A 1 -2.87 -2.98 3.17
N VAL A 2 -2.86 -1.68 3.50
CA VAL A 2 -2.04 -1.11 4.61
C VAL A 2 -2.21 -1.84 5.95
N ALA A 3 -3.44 -2.05 6.42
CA ALA A 3 -3.69 -2.73 7.70
C ALA A 3 -3.11 -4.16 7.72
N MET A 4 -3.27 -4.92 6.63
CA MET A 4 -2.68 -6.26 6.48
C MET A 4 -1.14 -6.20 6.49
N LEU A 5 -0.54 -5.23 5.79
CA LEU A 5 0.91 -5.04 5.75
C LEU A 5 1.49 -4.74 7.14
N ASN A 6 0.80 -3.91 7.93
CA ASN A 6 1.22 -3.58 9.28
C ASN A 6 0.95 -4.71 10.28
N LEU A 7 -0.30 -5.18 10.36
CA LEU A 7 -0.71 -6.13 11.40
C LEU A 7 -0.20 -7.56 11.16
N TRP A 8 -0.23 -8.03 9.91
CA TRP A 8 0.12 -9.42 9.58
C TRP A 8 1.56 -9.55 9.10
N PHE A 9 2.01 -8.64 8.23
CA PHE A 9 3.36 -8.68 7.67
C PHE A 9 4.40 -7.86 8.45
N ARG A 10 4.00 -7.30 9.61
CA ARG A 10 4.90 -6.61 10.56
C ARG A 10 5.71 -5.46 9.96
N LYS A 11 5.21 -4.85 8.87
CA LYS A 11 5.77 -3.60 8.37
C LYS A 11 5.41 -2.46 9.30
N ASP A 12 6.33 -1.53 9.52
CA ASP A 12 5.97 -0.30 10.22
C ASP A 12 4.95 0.53 9.42
N ILE A 13 4.28 1.48 10.07
CA ILE A 13 3.22 2.27 9.43
C ILE A 13 3.68 2.98 8.15
N LYS A 14 4.94 3.44 8.09
CA LYS A 14 5.50 4.11 6.92
C LYS A 14 5.74 3.13 5.78
N GLN A 15 6.40 2.01 6.06
CA GLN A 15 6.60 0.92 5.10
C GLN A 15 5.27 0.40 4.56
N ALA A 16 4.26 0.26 5.41
CA ALA A 16 2.93 -0.24 5.02
C ALA A 16 2.19 0.73 4.10
N ILE A 17 2.27 2.04 4.34
CA ILE A 17 1.65 3.09 3.51
C ILE A 17 2.41 3.28 2.19
N ASP A 18 3.73 3.25 2.22
CA ASP A 18 4.56 3.49 1.03
C ASP A 18 4.59 2.28 0.09
N THR A 19 4.33 1.07 0.59
CA THR A 19 4.28 -0.15 -0.23
C THR A 19 3.34 0.04 -1.44
N PRO A 20 3.81 -0.22 -2.68
CA PRO A 20 2.97 -0.14 -3.86
C PRO A 20 1.72 -0.99 -3.75
N ARG A 21 0.60 -0.48 -4.25
CA ARG A 21 -0.72 -1.10 -4.08
C ARG A 21 -1.25 -1.74 -5.36
N LEU A 22 -2.17 -2.68 -5.17
CA LEU A 22 -2.95 -3.30 -6.23
C LEU A 22 -4.44 -3.19 -5.89
N HIS A 23 -5.29 -3.07 -6.92
CA HIS A 23 -6.74 -2.99 -6.77
C HIS A 23 -7.43 -3.77 -7.89
N SER A 24 -8.50 -4.48 -7.55
CA SER A 24 -9.46 -5.05 -8.49
C SER A 24 -10.83 -5.03 -7.83
N GLN A 25 -11.87 -4.77 -8.59
CA GLN A 25 -13.23 -4.54 -8.09
C GLN A 25 -14.26 -5.41 -8.79
N LEU A 26 -13.84 -6.59 -9.27
CA LEU A 26 -14.61 -7.54 -10.08
C LEU A 26 -14.95 -7.03 -11.48
N LEU A 27 -15.59 -5.86 -11.59
CA LEU A 27 -15.94 -5.22 -12.86
C LEU A 27 -15.39 -3.78 -12.93
N PRO A 28 -14.67 -3.40 -14.00
CA PRO A 28 -14.20 -4.25 -15.09
C PRO A 28 -13.20 -5.33 -14.62
N GLU A 29 -13.05 -6.39 -15.41
CA GLU A 29 -12.12 -7.51 -15.14
C GLU A 29 -10.66 -7.10 -15.37
N GLU A 30 -10.16 -6.22 -14.50
CA GLU A 30 -8.78 -5.76 -14.52
C GLU A 30 -8.23 -5.66 -13.09
N VAL A 31 -6.89 -5.68 -13.02
CA VAL A 31 -6.13 -5.40 -11.82
C VAL A 31 -5.27 -4.17 -12.09
N LEU A 32 -5.50 -3.13 -11.31
CA LEU A 32 -4.74 -1.90 -11.33
C LEU A 32 -3.56 -2.03 -10.38
N ALA A 33 -2.33 -1.87 -10.88
CA ALA A 33 -1.11 -1.96 -10.08
C ALA A 33 -0.32 -0.65 -10.14
N GLU A 34 0.12 -0.18 -8.97
CA GLU A 34 0.97 1.01 -8.88
C GLU A 34 2.36 0.75 -9.50
N ARG A 35 3.00 1.83 -9.99
CA ARG A 35 4.40 1.77 -10.44
C ARG A 35 5.30 1.27 -9.31
N GLY A 36 6.16 0.31 -9.61
CA GLY A 36 7.09 -0.28 -8.64
C GLY A 36 6.53 -1.45 -7.84
N PHE A 37 5.30 -1.90 -8.12
CA PHE A 37 4.79 -3.15 -7.56
C PHE A 37 5.68 -4.35 -7.94
N ASN A 38 5.71 -5.37 -7.08
CA ASN A 38 6.57 -6.55 -7.23
C ASN A 38 6.29 -7.28 -8.56
N GLN A 39 7.27 -7.27 -9.47
CA GLN A 39 7.12 -7.81 -10.82
C GLN A 39 6.87 -9.32 -10.84
N THR A 40 7.51 -10.08 -9.94
CA THR A 40 7.28 -11.53 -9.82
C THR A 40 5.80 -11.82 -9.52
N ILE A 41 5.18 -11.07 -8.61
CA ILE A 41 3.75 -11.24 -8.32
C ILE A 41 2.91 -10.89 -9.55
N LEU A 42 3.22 -9.80 -10.26
CA LEU A 42 2.47 -9.40 -11.45
C LEU A 42 2.56 -10.42 -12.57
N GLU A 43 3.75 -10.98 -12.83
CA GLU A 43 3.94 -12.05 -13.81
C GLU A 43 3.16 -13.31 -13.45
N GLU A 44 3.18 -13.70 -12.17
CA GLU A 44 2.42 -14.85 -11.68
C GLU A 44 0.90 -14.65 -11.77
N LEU A 45 0.40 -13.42 -11.59
CA LEU A 45 -1.01 -13.10 -11.80
C LEU A 45 -1.37 -13.15 -13.30
N ARG A 46 -0.52 -12.64 -14.19
CA ARG A 46 -0.73 -12.73 -15.65
C ARG A 46 -0.81 -14.18 -16.12
N LYS A 47 0.08 -15.06 -15.63
CA LYS A 47 0.06 -16.50 -15.93
C LYS A 47 -1.26 -17.17 -15.50
N ARG A 48 -1.92 -16.65 -14.47
CA ARG A 48 -3.22 -17.12 -13.99
C ARG A 48 -4.41 -16.50 -14.72
N GLY A 49 -4.17 -15.67 -15.75
CA GLY A 49 -5.19 -15.08 -16.60
C GLY A 49 -5.65 -13.68 -16.19
N HIS A 50 -5.05 -13.05 -15.16
CA HIS A 50 -5.43 -11.70 -14.77
C HIS A 50 -4.95 -10.65 -15.79
N ASN A 51 -5.85 -9.76 -16.19
CA ASN A 51 -5.52 -8.58 -16.98
C ASN A 51 -4.95 -7.47 -16.08
N ILE A 52 -3.64 -7.23 -16.15
CA ILE A 52 -2.95 -6.28 -15.27
C ILE A 52 -2.67 -4.96 -16.01
N GLN A 53 -3.18 -3.85 -15.49
CA GLN A 53 -2.81 -2.48 -15.89
C GLN A 53 -1.77 -1.92 -14.91
N CYS A 54 -0.57 -1.59 -15.40
CA CYS A 54 0.53 -1.06 -14.59
C CYS A 54 0.78 0.42 -14.88
N GLY A 55 1.30 1.13 -13.86
CA GLY A 55 1.78 2.51 -14.03
C GLY A 55 0.86 3.56 -13.44
N MET A 56 -0.19 3.15 -12.71
CA MET A 56 -0.94 4.09 -11.89
C MET A 56 -0.05 4.68 -10.79
N TYR A 57 -0.24 5.96 -10.52
CA TYR A 57 0.32 6.64 -9.38
C TYR A 57 -0.83 7.25 -8.59
N GLY A 58 -0.96 6.93 -7.31
CA GLY A 58 -1.96 7.58 -6.46
C GLY A 58 -3.39 7.08 -6.60
N GLY A 59 -3.61 5.77 -6.81
CA GLY A 59 -4.98 5.19 -6.83
C GLY A 59 -5.71 5.25 -5.48
N SER A 60 -4.99 5.49 -4.39
CA SER A 60 -5.52 5.82 -3.08
C SER A 60 -4.52 6.67 -2.30
N ILE A 61 -4.98 7.40 -1.29
CA ILE A 61 -4.15 8.18 -0.37
C ILE A 61 -4.51 7.76 1.05
N VAL A 62 -3.52 7.31 1.83
CA VAL A 62 -3.74 6.81 3.20
C VAL A 62 -3.07 7.72 4.22
N GLN A 63 -3.73 7.95 5.35
CA GLN A 63 -3.12 8.58 6.52
C GLN A 63 -3.26 7.58 7.65
N GLY A 64 -2.18 7.33 8.39
CA GLY A 64 -2.17 6.28 9.40
C GLY A 64 -1.42 6.69 10.65
N ILE A 65 -1.90 6.21 11.79
CA ILE A 65 -1.27 6.31 13.09
C ILE A 65 -1.20 4.91 13.69
N GLU A 66 -0.02 4.52 14.16
CA GLU A 66 0.27 3.24 14.81
C GLU A 66 0.69 3.48 16.25
N TRP A 67 0.10 2.73 17.18
CA TRP A 67 0.54 2.71 18.58
C TRP A 67 1.61 1.63 18.79
N ARG A 68 2.85 2.06 19.04
CA ARG A 68 3.96 1.16 19.36
C ARG A 68 4.06 0.94 20.85
N LYS A 69 3.37 -0.10 21.33
CA LYS A 69 3.33 -0.49 22.75
C LYS A 69 4.72 -0.65 23.39
N GLN A 70 5.68 -1.22 22.65
CA GLN A 70 7.04 -1.46 23.17
C GLN A 70 7.82 -0.16 23.41
N GLU A 71 7.55 0.86 22.61
CA GLU A 71 8.21 2.17 22.68
C GLU A 71 7.39 3.19 23.49
N ASN A 72 6.13 2.85 23.81
CA ASN A 72 5.14 3.76 24.38
C ASN A 72 4.97 5.05 23.56
N GLN A 73 4.98 4.93 22.23
CA GLN A 73 4.95 6.04 21.28
C GLN A 73 3.91 5.84 20.17
N LEU A 74 3.39 6.96 19.65
CA LEU A 74 2.58 7.00 18.44
C LEU A 74 3.46 7.31 17.24
N TRP A 75 3.36 6.49 16.20
CA TRP A 75 4.02 6.73 14.93
C TRP A 75 2.95 7.12 13.90
N ALA A 76 3.10 8.29 13.29
CA ALA A 76 2.18 8.79 12.28
C ALA A 76 2.86 8.89 10.92
N CYS A 77 2.12 8.57 9.86
CA CYS A 77 2.62 8.69 8.49
C CYS A 77 1.53 9.21 7.56
N SER A 78 1.92 10.18 6.73
CA SER A 78 1.15 10.70 5.62
C SER A 78 1.64 10.11 4.31
N ASP A 79 0.72 9.57 3.50
CA ASP A 79 1.07 9.01 2.19
C ASP A 79 1.66 10.08 1.27
N VAL A 80 2.91 9.83 0.86
CA VAL A 80 3.73 10.75 0.07
C VAL A 80 3.10 11.08 -1.29
N ARG A 81 2.21 10.22 -1.80
CA ARG A 81 1.55 10.42 -3.10
C ARG A 81 0.68 11.67 -3.17
N LYS A 82 0.26 12.24 -2.01
CA LYS A 82 -0.43 13.55 -1.92
C LYS A 82 0.46 14.65 -1.34
N GLY A 83 1.66 14.33 -0.83
CA GLY A 83 2.58 15.30 -0.25
C GLY A 83 2.19 15.85 1.13
N GLY A 84 1.35 15.13 1.89
CA GLY A 84 1.03 15.50 3.28
C GLY A 84 2.19 15.20 4.24
N ALA A 85 2.15 15.80 5.44
CA ALA A 85 3.09 15.52 6.52
C ALA A 85 2.36 15.30 7.84
N PRO A 86 2.77 14.31 8.66
CA PRO A 86 2.26 14.14 10.01
C PRO A 86 2.89 15.18 10.95
N SER A 87 2.23 15.43 12.08
CA SER A 87 2.75 16.25 13.18
C SER A 87 2.35 15.62 14.52
N GLY A 88 3.15 15.81 15.57
CA GLY A 88 2.96 15.22 16.89
C GLY A 88 3.77 15.94 17.98
N ILE A 89 3.49 15.60 19.23
CA ILE A 89 4.17 16.08 20.44
C ILE A 89 4.81 14.93 21.20
#